data_AF-A0A150PJK9-F1
#
_entry.id   AF-A0A150PJK9-F1
#
_cell.length_a   1.000
_cell.length_b   1.000
_cell.length_c   1.000
_cell.angle_alpha   90.00
_cell.angle_beta   90.00
_cell.angle_gamma   90.00
#
_symmetry.space_group_name_H-M   'P 1'
#
loop_
_entity.id
_entity.type
_entity.pdbx_description
1 polymer ?
#
loop_
_entity_poly.entity_id
_entity_poly.type
_entity_poly.pdbx_seq_one_letter_code
_entity_poly.pdbx_strand_id
1 'polypeptide(L)'
;MKRALQSCLIVAGSLFAATAAQAHISVSGPAFAGATHEASFGVGHGCDGADTYRVKVQIPAGVTSVRPLDSTFGKAVLEKDAEGNVTAVVWTKPLADVLPADTNYYKLSLRFKVPETPFKTLYFPTVQTCRTADGAETVAEWVDTSGDHGSHGENPDAPESLPAPALTVLPPRAPGWNKYTVNEHVHDLSVFKDALIVWAGKAAYSPNPSTQSLIMTEPDTEVLTMIHPGTEIWVKY
;
A
#
# COMPACT_ATOMS: atom_id res chain seq x y z
N MET A 1 -55.91 -23.54 44.31
CA MET A 1 -55.39 -22.22 43.88
C MET A 1 -54.08 -22.45 43.15
N LYS A 2 -54.02 -22.13 41.85
CA LYS A 2 -52.91 -22.45 40.93
C LYS A 2 -51.86 -21.33 40.94
N ARG A 3 -50.58 -21.65 41.11
CA ARG A 3 -49.44 -20.81 40.68
C ARG A 3 -48.22 -21.68 40.34
N ALA A 4 -47.85 -21.70 39.08
CA ALA A 4 -46.49 -21.99 38.60
C ALA A 4 -46.36 -21.32 37.22
N LEU A 5 -45.80 -20.11 37.21
CA LEU A 5 -44.48 -19.82 36.63
C LEU A 5 -44.49 -19.88 35.08
N GLN A 6 -44.81 -18.75 34.46
CA GLN A 6 -44.60 -18.53 33.01
C GLN A 6 -43.23 -17.88 32.81
N SER A 7 -42.41 -18.59 32.03
CA SER A 7 -41.04 -18.25 31.65
C SER A 7 -40.97 -16.93 30.87
N CYS A 8 -40.10 -16.01 31.31
CA CYS A 8 -39.64 -14.90 30.48
C CYS A 8 -38.54 -15.41 29.53
N LEU A 9 -38.82 -15.42 28.22
CA LEU A 9 -37.79 -15.50 27.20
C LEU A 9 -37.02 -14.17 27.17
N ILE A 10 -35.76 -14.19 27.60
CA ILE A 10 -34.82 -13.09 27.36
C ILE A 10 -34.25 -13.31 25.96
N VAL A 11 -34.67 -12.49 24.99
CA VAL A 11 -34.04 -12.40 23.68
C VAL A 11 -32.72 -11.65 23.87
N ALA A 12 -31.61 -12.39 23.87
CA ALA A 12 -30.28 -11.80 23.81
C ALA A 12 -30.07 -11.27 22.38
N GLY A 13 -30.29 -9.96 22.20
CA GLY A 13 -29.94 -9.27 20.97
C GLY A 13 -28.43 -9.17 20.87
N SER A 14 -27.82 -10.00 20.04
CA SER A 14 -26.41 -9.86 19.64
C SER A 14 -26.26 -8.54 18.87
N LEU A 15 -25.73 -7.50 19.53
CA LEU A 15 -25.21 -6.33 18.84
C LEU A 15 -24.01 -6.78 18.00
N PHE A 16 -24.25 -7.11 16.74
CA PHE A 16 -23.19 -7.10 15.74
C PHE A 16 -22.77 -5.65 15.55
N ALA A 17 -21.77 -5.21 16.29
CA ALA A 17 -20.99 -4.05 15.90
C ALA A 17 -20.33 -4.43 14.57
N ALA A 18 -20.92 -3.96 13.47
CA ALA A 18 -20.26 -4.01 12.17
C ALA A 18 -19.01 -3.15 12.32
N THR A 19 -17.86 -3.78 12.53
CA THR A 19 -16.57 -3.09 12.36
C THR A 19 -16.55 -2.64 10.91
N ALA A 20 -16.66 -1.34 10.68
CA ALA A 20 -16.43 -0.77 9.38
C ALA A 20 -15.04 -1.25 8.94
N ALA A 21 -15.00 -2.10 7.93
CA ALA A 21 -13.76 -2.46 7.31
C ALA A 21 -13.33 -1.23 6.49
N GLN A 22 -12.59 -0.31 7.11
CA GLN A 22 -11.95 0.81 6.41
C GLN A 22 -11.06 0.22 5.31
N ALA A 23 -11.53 0.22 4.07
CA ALA A 23 -10.75 -0.28 2.95
C ALA A 23 -9.79 0.82 2.49
N HIS A 24 -8.57 0.78 3.01
CA HIS A 24 -7.53 1.77 2.67
C HIS A 24 -7.31 1.86 1.16
N ILE A 25 -7.04 3.08 0.65
CA ILE A 25 -6.56 3.20 -0.73
C ILE A 25 -5.20 2.49 -0.80
N SER A 26 -5.11 1.51 -1.70
CA SER A 26 -3.88 0.74 -1.93
C SER A 26 -3.17 1.20 -3.19
N VAL A 27 -1.88 0.93 -3.30
CA VAL A 27 -1.10 1.13 -4.53
C VAL A 27 -0.38 -0.16 -4.89
N SER A 28 -0.39 -0.52 -6.17
CA SER A 28 0.31 -1.72 -6.63
C SER A 28 1.82 -1.55 -6.56
N GLY A 29 2.52 -2.60 -6.14
CA GLY A 29 3.97 -2.69 -6.13
C GLY A 29 4.41 -4.15 -5.96
N PRO A 30 5.68 -4.39 -5.62
CA PRO A 30 6.76 -3.40 -5.46
C PRO A 30 7.17 -2.75 -6.79
N ALA A 31 8.03 -1.73 -6.72
CA ALA A 31 8.69 -1.12 -7.88
C ALA A 31 10.21 -1.36 -7.83
N PHE A 32 10.90 -1.23 -8.97
CA PHE A 32 12.36 -1.41 -9.03
C PHE A 32 13.07 -0.07 -9.14
N ALA A 33 14.11 0.13 -8.33
CA ALA A 33 14.94 1.33 -8.35
C ALA A 33 15.43 1.62 -9.77
N GLY A 34 15.26 2.86 -10.22
CA GLY A 34 15.65 3.25 -11.57
C GLY A 34 14.77 2.74 -12.70
N ALA A 35 13.80 1.85 -12.45
CA ALA A 35 12.92 1.39 -13.51
C ALA A 35 11.83 2.41 -13.81
N THR A 36 11.19 2.27 -14.98
CA THR A 36 9.85 2.81 -15.15
C THR A 36 8.85 1.81 -14.58
N HIS A 37 7.92 2.29 -13.77
CA HIS A 37 6.87 1.50 -13.16
C HIS A 37 5.50 2.09 -13.49
N GLU A 38 4.49 1.24 -13.67
CA GLU A 38 3.09 1.64 -13.72
C GLU A 38 2.42 1.14 -12.44
N ALA A 39 1.94 2.07 -11.61
CA ALA A 39 1.21 1.75 -10.40
C ALA A 39 -0.28 2.00 -10.59
N SER A 40 -1.10 1.13 -10.02
CA SER A 40 -2.55 1.25 -9.92
C SER A 40 -2.93 1.51 -8.47
N PHE A 41 -3.68 2.58 -8.24
CA PHE A 41 -4.30 2.92 -6.97
C PHE A 41 -5.69 2.30 -6.91
N GLY A 42 -5.93 1.45 -5.92
CA GLY A 42 -7.23 0.83 -5.69
C GLY A 42 -8.04 1.62 -4.67
N VAL A 43 -9.15 2.23 -5.10
CA VAL A 43 -10.10 2.93 -4.24
C VAL A 43 -11.21 1.96 -3.88
N GLY A 44 -11.14 1.46 -2.64
CA GLY A 44 -11.97 0.37 -2.13
C GLY A 44 -13.46 0.70 -2.03
N HIS A 45 -13.72 1.90 -1.54
CA HIS A 45 -15.02 2.39 -1.09
C HIS A 45 -15.00 3.92 -1.10
N GLY A 46 -16.17 4.51 -1.03
CA GLY A 46 -16.41 5.92 -0.82
C GLY A 46 -16.25 6.34 0.64
N CYS A 47 -16.86 7.46 1.01
CA CYS A 47 -16.75 8.07 2.34
C CYS A 47 -18.16 8.22 2.89
N ASP A 48 -18.42 7.66 4.08
CA ASP A 48 -19.74 7.70 4.72
C ASP A 48 -20.91 7.23 3.82
N GLY A 49 -20.64 6.26 2.93
CA GLY A 49 -21.59 5.72 1.96
C GLY A 49 -21.81 6.59 0.71
N ALA A 50 -21.13 7.74 0.60
CA ALA A 50 -21.13 8.58 -0.59
C ALA A 50 -20.07 8.12 -1.61
N ASP A 51 -20.38 8.23 -2.90
CA ASP A 51 -19.48 7.79 -3.98
C ASP A 51 -18.21 8.65 -4.07
N THR A 52 -17.09 8.02 -4.42
CA THR A 52 -15.84 8.75 -4.70
C THR A 52 -15.95 9.46 -6.04
N TYR A 53 -15.77 10.78 -6.04
CA TYR A 53 -15.80 11.56 -7.27
C TYR A 53 -14.47 12.23 -7.60
N ARG A 54 -13.59 12.46 -6.62
CA ARG A 54 -12.27 13.05 -6.86
C ARG A 54 -11.19 12.37 -6.02
N VAL A 55 -10.04 12.13 -6.64
CA VAL A 55 -8.85 11.60 -5.97
C VAL A 55 -7.65 12.42 -6.39
N LYS A 56 -6.92 12.95 -5.40
CA LYS A 56 -5.65 13.65 -5.58
C LYS A 56 -4.54 12.83 -4.95
N VAL A 57 -3.59 12.38 -5.76
CA VAL A 57 -2.40 11.64 -5.33
C VAL A 57 -1.19 12.58 -5.37
N GLN A 58 -0.53 12.78 -4.24
CA GLN A 58 0.74 13.51 -4.18
C GLN A 58 1.88 12.64 -4.72
N ILE A 59 2.76 13.26 -5.51
CA ILE A 59 3.93 12.59 -6.08
C ILE A 59 5.12 12.73 -5.13
N PRO A 60 5.74 11.62 -4.69
CA PRO A 60 6.85 11.66 -3.74
C PRO A 60 8.10 12.30 -4.35
N ALA A 61 8.93 12.90 -3.50
CA ALA A 61 10.22 13.42 -3.94
C ALA A 61 11.07 12.33 -4.63
N GLY A 62 11.75 12.69 -5.71
CA GLY A 62 12.57 11.76 -6.50
C GLY A 62 11.79 10.91 -7.52
N VAL A 63 10.46 10.85 -7.44
CA VAL A 63 9.64 10.29 -8.51
C VAL A 63 9.56 11.29 -9.66
N THR A 64 9.88 10.83 -10.88
CA THR A 64 9.91 11.70 -12.07
C THR A 64 9.18 11.07 -13.23
N SER A 65 9.07 11.78 -14.37
CA SER A 65 8.44 11.27 -15.61
C SER A 65 7.01 10.75 -15.41
N VAL A 66 6.25 11.40 -14.51
CA VAL A 66 4.87 11.01 -14.16
C VAL A 66 3.92 11.20 -15.33
N ARG A 67 3.18 10.15 -15.67
CA ARG A 67 2.18 10.10 -16.74
C ARG A 67 0.97 9.29 -16.28
N PRO A 68 -0.14 9.94 -15.93
CA PRO A 68 -1.37 9.24 -15.56
C PRO A 68 -2.06 8.62 -16.78
N LEU A 69 -2.83 7.56 -16.52
CA LEU A 69 -3.82 7.05 -17.44
C LEU A 69 -5.16 7.76 -17.16
N ASP A 70 -5.89 8.06 -18.24
CA ASP A 70 -7.30 8.44 -18.15
C ASP A 70 -8.09 7.25 -17.53
N SER A 71 -9.16 7.55 -16.79
CA SER A 71 -9.95 6.53 -16.09
C SER A 71 -11.46 6.78 -16.24
N THR A 72 -12.29 6.04 -15.50
CA THR A 72 -13.73 6.35 -15.38
C THR A 72 -13.99 7.72 -14.74
N PHE A 73 -12.97 8.33 -14.13
CA PHE A 73 -13.00 9.70 -13.63
C PHE A 73 -12.64 10.70 -14.75
N GLY A 74 -12.53 10.27 -16.00
CA GLY A 74 -12.12 11.09 -17.11
C GLY A 74 -10.62 11.37 -17.13
N LYS A 75 -10.26 12.56 -17.62
CA LYS A 75 -8.87 12.98 -17.82
C LYS A 75 -8.21 13.37 -16.51
N ALA A 76 -7.00 12.87 -16.30
CA ALA A 76 -6.18 13.29 -15.17
C ALA A 76 -5.60 14.71 -15.39
N VAL A 77 -5.51 15.48 -14.31
CA VAL A 77 -4.87 16.80 -14.28
C VAL A 77 -3.56 16.69 -13.50
N LEU A 78 -2.50 17.28 -14.03
CA LEU A 78 -1.19 17.35 -13.38
C LEU A 78 -1.04 18.70 -12.67
N GLU A 79 -0.74 18.66 -11.38
CA GLU A 79 -0.22 19.81 -10.66
C GLU A 79 1.32 19.82 -10.76
N LYS A 80 1.90 21.02 -10.88
CA LYS A 80 3.35 21.20 -11.03
C LYS A 80 3.87 22.30 -10.12
N ASP A 81 5.13 22.19 -9.70
CA ASP A 81 5.87 23.27 -9.04
C ASP A 81 6.36 24.33 -10.04
N ALA A 82 7.07 25.34 -9.54
CA ALA A 82 7.62 26.43 -10.35
C ALA A 82 8.68 25.95 -11.35
N GLU A 83 9.37 24.85 -11.02
CA GLU A 83 10.39 24.19 -11.81
C GLU A 83 9.78 23.24 -12.88
N GLY A 84 8.46 23.04 -12.86
CA GLY A 84 7.74 22.21 -13.82
C GLY A 84 7.71 20.72 -13.47
N ASN A 85 8.18 20.32 -12.29
CA ASN A 85 8.05 18.95 -11.80
C ASN A 85 6.61 18.66 -11.41
N VAL A 86 6.14 17.45 -11.67
CA VAL A 86 4.79 17.03 -11.26
C VAL A 86 4.78 16.77 -9.76
N THR A 87 3.92 17.48 -9.03
CA THR A 87 3.78 17.38 -7.57
C THR A 87 2.52 16.64 -7.13
N ALA A 88 1.49 16.59 -7.98
CA ALA A 88 0.31 15.77 -7.76
C ALA A 88 -0.40 15.41 -9.07
N VAL A 89 -1.20 14.36 -9.00
CA VAL A 89 -2.12 13.94 -10.05
C VAL A 89 -3.54 13.93 -9.49
N VAL A 90 -4.47 14.53 -10.23
CA VAL A 90 -5.87 14.64 -9.83
C VAL A 90 -6.76 13.98 -10.87
N TRP A 91 -7.61 13.05 -10.43
CA TRP A 91 -8.71 12.52 -11.22
C TRP A 91 -10.02 13.06 -10.65
N THR A 92 -10.93 13.51 -11.52
CA THR A 92 -12.22 14.07 -11.10
C THR A 92 -13.33 13.62 -12.04
N LYS A 93 -14.18 12.76 -11.53
CA LYS A 93 -15.34 12.23 -12.22
C LYS A 93 -16.29 13.35 -12.64
N PRO A 94 -16.85 13.32 -13.86
CA PRO A 94 -17.95 14.19 -14.23
C PRO A 94 -19.10 14.07 -13.23
N LEU A 95 -19.73 15.18 -12.86
CA LEU A 95 -20.82 15.17 -11.87
C LEU A 95 -22.00 14.28 -12.28
N ALA A 96 -22.25 14.14 -13.58
CA ALA A 96 -23.30 13.27 -14.11
C ALA A 96 -23.02 11.77 -13.89
N ASP A 97 -21.77 11.40 -13.64
CA ASP A 97 -21.34 10.01 -13.44
C ASP A 97 -21.18 9.66 -11.96
N VAL A 98 -21.39 10.63 -11.04
CA VAL A 98 -21.38 10.39 -9.59
C VAL A 98 -22.55 9.49 -9.23
N LEU A 99 -22.25 8.38 -8.56
CA LEU A 99 -23.25 7.39 -8.18
C LEU A 99 -24.03 7.86 -6.95
N PRO A 100 -25.30 7.45 -6.80
CA PRO A 100 -26.11 7.84 -5.65
C PRO A 100 -25.64 7.23 -4.32
N ALA A 101 -24.80 6.19 -4.38
CA ALA A 101 -24.24 5.49 -3.23
C ALA A 101 -22.87 4.89 -3.57
N ASP A 102 -22.13 4.57 -2.53
CA ASP A 102 -20.87 3.83 -2.61
C ASP A 102 -21.11 2.35 -2.97
N THR A 103 -21.05 2.05 -4.26
CA THR A 103 -21.26 0.69 -4.78
C THR A 103 -20.09 0.15 -5.58
N ASN A 104 -19.09 0.99 -5.86
CA ASN A 104 -18.10 0.72 -6.89
C ASN A 104 -16.67 0.79 -6.34
N TYR A 105 -15.86 -0.15 -6.80
CA TYR A 105 -14.41 -0.11 -6.68
C TYR A 105 -13.80 0.61 -7.89
N TYR A 106 -12.79 1.45 -7.66
CA TYR A 106 -12.11 2.18 -8.74
C TYR A 106 -10.61 1.90 -8.79
N LYS A 107 -10.06 1.95 -10.02
CA LYS A 107 -8.61 1.91 -10.26
C LYS A 107 -8.15 3.18 -10.97
N LEU A 108 -7.12 3.81 -10.43
CA LEU A 108 -6.47 4.99 -11.01
C LEU A 108 -5.00 4.67 -11.24
N SER A 109 -4.50 4.78 -12.47
CA SER A 109 -3.16 4.32 -12.80
C SER A 109 -2.24 5.46 -13.24
N LEU A 110 -0.97 5.39 -12.84
CA LEU A 110 0.06 6.30 -13.34
C LEU A 110 1.39 5.58 -13.56
N ARG A 111 2.05 5.93 -14.67
CA ARG A 111 3.40 5.51 -15.02
C ARG A 111 4.41 6.56 -14.56
N PHE A 112 5.52 6.14 -13.97
CA PHE A 112 6.56 7.03 -13.48
C PHE A 112 7.94 6.38 -13.47
N LYS A 113 8.99 7.18 -13.37
CA LYS A 113 10.37 6.75 -13.13
C LYS A 113 10.59 6.68 -11.63
N VAL A 114 10.97 5.50 -11.15
CA VAL A 114 11.25 5.21 -9.75
C VAL A 114 12.62 5.80 -9.37
N PRO A 115 12.76 6.44 -8.20
CA PRO A 115 14.07 6.91 -7.73
C PRO A 115 15.07 5.76 -7.56
N GLU A 116 16.36 6.06 -7.69
CA GLU A 116 17.48 5.12 -7.50
C GLU A 116 17.76 4.90 -6.00
N THR A 117 16.73 4.55 -5.24
CA THR A 117 16.78 4.38 -3.79
C THR A 117 16.18 3.03 -3.37
N PRO A 118 16.87 1.91 -3.63
CA PRO A 118 16.38 0.60 -3.24
C PRO A 118 16.23 0.47 -1.73
N PHE A 119 15.33 -0.42 -1.32
CA PHE A 119 14.91 -0.71 0.06
C PHE A 119 14.14 0.41 0.76
N LYS A 120 13.81 1.51 0.07
CA LYS A 120 12.95 2.57 0.61
C LYS A 120 11.48 2.35 0.28
N THR A 121 10.61 2.84 1.15
CA THR A 121 9.17 2.94 0.88
C THR A 121 8.85 4.28 0.22
N LEU A 122 8.08 4.25 -0.86
CA LEU A 122 7.46 5.43 -1.43
C LEU A 122 6.03 5.52 -0.92
N TYR A 123 5.73 6.57 -0.16
CA TYR A 123 4.39 6.92 0.28
C TYR A 123 3.78 7.92 -0.69
N PHE A 124 2.56 7.68 -1.12
CA PHE A 124 1.79 8.54 -2.03
C PHE A 124 0.58 9.12 -1.28
N PRO A 125 0.77 10.17 -0.46
CA PRO A 125 -0.33 10.79 0.27
C PRO A 125 -1.49 11.12 -0.68
N THR A 126 -2.69 10.71 -0.30
CA THR A 126 -3.85 10.75 -1.18
C THR A 126 -5.03 11.39 -0.48
N VAL A 127 -5.66 12.37 -1.15
CA VAL A 127 -6.91 12.98 -0.70
C VAL A 127 -8.04 12.44 -1.56
N GLN A 128 -8.99 11.78 -0.90
CA GLN A 128 -10.21 11.26 -1.50
C GLN A 128 -11.36 12.20 -1.16
N THR A 129 -12.06 12.68 -2.17
CA THR A 129 -13.28 13.47 -2.00
C THR A 129 -14.47 12.65 -2.49
N CYS A 130 -15.42 12.46 -1.60
CA CYS A 130 -16.66 11.76 -1.85
C CYS A 130 -17.80 12.76 -1.94
N ARG A 131 -18.83 12.43 -2.73
CA ARG A 131 -19.94 13.33 -2.98
C ARG A 131 -21.24 12.57 -3.06
N THR A 132 -22.22 13.05 -2.32
CA THR A 132 -23.59 12.52 -2.35
C THR A 132 -24.36 13.05 -3.57
N ALA A 133 -25.49 12.44 -3.90
CA ALA A 133 -26.33 12.86 -5.02
C ALA A 133 -26.90 14.28 -4.86
N ASP A 134 -27.15 14.73 -3.63
CA ASP A 134 -27.58 16.09 -3.29
C ASP A 134 -26.42 17.09 -3.22
N GLY A 135 -25.18 16.62 -3.40
CA GLY A 135 -24.00 17.46 -3.61
C GLY A 135 -23.21 17.83 -2.36
N ALA A 136 -23.48 17.20 -1.22
CA ALA A 136 -22.64 17.29 -0.04
C ALA A 136 -21.31 16.56 -0.28
N GLU A 137 -20.21 17.13 0.21
CA GLU A 137 -18.87 16.56 0.04
C GLU A 137 -18.26 16.19 1.39
N THR A 138 -17.56 15.06 1.41
CA THR A 138 -16.73 14.61 2.52
C THR A 138 -15.32 14.29 2.01
N VAL A 139 -14.33 14.41 2.89
CA VAL A 139 -12.91 14.23 2.55
C VAL A 139 -12.28 13.22 3.48
N ALA A 140 -11.57 12.26 2.90
CA ALA A 140 -10.67 11.36 3.60
C ALA A 140 -9.22 11.65 3.18
N GLU A 141 -8.35 11.88 4.17
CA GLU A 141 -6.94 12.24 3.97
C GLU A 141 -6.02 11.05 4.31
N TRP A 142 -5.70 10.24 3.31
CA TRP A 142 -4.78 9.11 3.39
C TRP A 142 -3.32 9.60 3.35
N VAL A 143 -2.85 10.21 4.44
CA VAL A 143 -1.59 10.96 4.48
C VAL A 143 -0.58 10.47 5.52
N ASP A 144 -0.93 9.49 6.35
CA ASP A 144 -0.02 8.98 7.37
C ASP A 144 1.11 8.14 6.75
N THR A 145 2.35 8.57 7.00
CA THR A 145 3.59 7.93 6.51
C THR A 145 4.42 7.34 7.64
N SER A 146 3.88 7.22 8.86
CA SER A 146 4.59 6.67 10.02
C SER A 146 5.02 5.21 9.84
N GLY A 147 4.39 4.50 8.90
CA GLY A 147 4.68 3.09 8.61
C GLY A 147 4.07 2.13 9.62
N ASP A 148 3.25 2.63 10.55
CA ASP A 148 2.52 1.78 11.49
C ASP A 148 1.26 1.23 10.82
N HIS A 149 1.16 -0.10 10.75
CA HIS A 149 0.00 -0.80 10.19
C HIS A 149 -1.04 -1.12 11.26
N GLY A 150 -0.93 -0.58 12.48
CA GLY A 150 -1.84 -0.96 13.54
C GLY A 150 -1.73 -0.20 14.85
N SER A 151 -1.32 1.07 14.87
CA SER A 151 -1.63 1.90 16.03
C SER A 151 -3.14 2.14 16.06
N HIS A 152 -3.86 1.22 16.71
CA HIS A 152 -4.86 1.67 17.67
C HIS A 152 -4.15 2.68 18.55
N GLY A 153 -4.27 3.97 18.20
CA GLY A 153 -3.53 5.03 18.84
C GLY A 153 -3.58 4.85 20.35
N GLU A 154 -2.46 5.10 21.03
CA GLU A 154 -2.37 5.08 22.50
C GLU A 154 -3.37 6.05 23.18
N ASN A 155 -4.09 6.84 22.36
CA ASN A 155 -5.26 7.61 22.71
C ASN A 155 -6.50 7.16 21.89
N PRO A 156 -7.50 6.51 22.50
CA PRO A 156 -8.73 6.10 21.82
C PRO A 156 -9.59 7.27 21.31
N ASP A 157 -9.28 8.51 21.73
CA ASP A 157 -9.94 9.73 21.29
C ASP A 157 -9.13 10.50 20.21
N ALA A 158 -7.95 10.00 19.81
CA ALA A 158 -7.24 10.58 18.67
C ALA A 158 -7.97 10.23 17.36
N PRO A 159 -8.10 11.17 16.41
CA PRO A 159 -8.62 10.85 15.09
C PRO A 159 -7.81 9.71 14.49
N GLU A 160 -8.49 8.68 13.96
CA GLU A 160 -7.82 7.59 13.25
C GLU A 160 -7.01 8.18 12.08
N SER A 161 -5.69 7.96 12.08
CA SER A 161 -4.84 8.39 10.99
C SER A 161 -4.99 7.42 9.82
N LEU A 162 -5.29 7.94 8.64
CA LEU A 162 -5.46 7.12 7.46
C LEU A 162 -4.10 6.92 6.76
N PRO A 163 -3.60 5.68 6.63
CA PRO A 163 -2.28 5.43 6.06
C PRO A 163 -2.24 5.79 4.58
N ALA A 164 -1.18 6.48 4.18
CA ALA A 164 -0.92 6.80 2.79
C ALA A 164 -0.66 5.51 1.97
N PRO A 165 -1.20 5.40 0.75
CA PRO A 165 -0.83 4.32 -0.16
C PRO A 165 0.68 4.25 -0.32
N ALA A 166 1.27 3.08 -0.13
CA ALA A 166 2.72 2.91 -0.15
C ALA A 166 3.16 1.69 -0.94
N LEU A 167 4.33 1.79 -1.58
CA LEU A 167 5.01 0.65 -2.19
C LEU A 167 6.49 0.64 -1.80
N THR A 168 7.07 -0.55 -1.72
CA THR A 168 8.50 -0.74 -1.51
C THR A 168 9.26 -0.65 -2.83
N VAL A 169 10.38 0.05 -2.82
CA VAL A 169 11.36 0.08 -3.91
C VAL A 169 12.37 -1.05 -3.68
N LEU A 170 12.49 -1.95 -4.63
CA LEU A 170 13.45 -3.06 -4.61
C LEU A 170 14.64 -2.77 -5.52
N PRO A 171 15.80 -3.39 -5.28
CA PRO A 171 16.94 -3.25 -6.18
C PRO A 171 16.62 -3.81 -7.58
N PRO A 172 17.26 -3.28 -8.63
CA PRO A 172 17.10 -3.78 -10.00
C PRO A 172 17.60 -5.23 -10.09
N ARG A 173 16.90 -6.06 -10.86
CA ARG A 173 17.19 -7.50 -11.00
C ARG A 173 17.78 -7.79 -12.38
N ALA A 174 18.96 -8.41 -12.43
CA ALA A 174 19.54 -8.97 -13.64
C ALA A 174 19.62 -10.50 -13.55
N PRO A 175 19.54 -11.25 -14.66
CA PRO A 175 19.74 -12.70 -14.63
C PRO A 175 21.12 -13.07 -14.06
N GLY A 176 21.17 -14.03 -13.13
CA GLY A 176 22.39 -14.47 -12.49
C GLY A 176 22.69 -13.77 -11.17
N TRP A 177 23.98 -13.63 -10.84
CA TRP A 177 24.42 -13.08 -9.55
C TRP A 177 24.41 -11.54 -9.56
N ASN A 178 23.71 -10.98 -8.58
CA ASN A 178 23.61 -9.55 -8.35
C ASN A 178 24.18 -9.23 -6.97
N LYS A 179 24.98 -8.17 -6.87
CA LYS A 179 25.54 -7.69 -5.60
C LYS A 179 24.81 -6.42 -5.20
N TYR A 180 24.32 -6.35 -3.95
CA TYR A 180 23.68 -5.17 -3.39
C TYR A 180 24.26 -4.81 -2.03
N THR A 181 24.25 -3.52 -1.70
CA THR A 181 24.39 -3.05 -0.31
C THR A 181 23.01 -2.67 0.20
N VAL A 182 22.57 -3.33 1.26
CA VAL A 182 21.28 -3.09 1.88
C VAL A 182 21.39 -1.87 2.80
N ASN A 183 20.59 -0.84 2.56
CA ASN A 183 20.68 0.44 3.28
C ASN A 183 19.63 0.60 4.38
N GLU A 184 18.63 -0.27 4.41
CA GLU A 184 17.51 -0.25 5.36
C GLU A 184 17.40 -1.64 6.01
N HIS A 185 16.78 -1.72 7.19
CA HIS A 185 16.60 -3.01 7.83
C HIS A 185 15.54 -3.84 7.08
N VAL A 186 15.89 -5.07 6.66
CA VAL A 186 14.98 -5.98 5.96
C VAL A 186 14.60 -7.13 6.88
N HIS A 187 13.43 -7.06 7.49
CA HIS A 187 12.85 -8.13 8.30
C HIS A 187 12.09 -9.18 7.46
N ASP A 188 11.39 -8.73 6.43
CA ASP A 188 10.64 -9.62 5.55
C ASP A 188 11.48 -10.00 4.32
N LEU A 189 12.04 -11.22 4.33
CA LEU A 189 12.83 -11.74 3.21
C LEU A 189 11.97 -12.13 1.99
N SER A 190 10.63 -12.06 2.09
CA SER A 190 9.74 -12.28 0.94
C SER A 190 9.91 -11.25 -0.18
N VAL A 191 10.60 -10.13 0.09
CA VAL A 191 11.09 -9.19 -0.94
C VAL A 191 11.98 -9.87 -2.00
N PHE A 192 12.56 -11.02 -1.67
CA PHE A 192 13.34 -11.89 -2.55
C PHE A 192 12.57 -13.14 -3.02
N LYS A 193 11.23 -13.13 -3.03
CA LYS A 193 10.40 -14.29 -3.39
C LYS A 193 10.66 -14.89 -4.78
N ASP A 194 11.28 -14.13 -5.68
CA ASP A 194 11.65 -14.54 -7.03
C ASP A 194 13.16 -14.80 -7.19
N ALA A 195 13.94 -14.72 -6.10
CA ALA A 195 15.33 -15.15 -6.10
C ALA A 195 15.43 -16.67 -6.01
N LEU A 196 16.49 -17.24 -6.57
CA LEU A 196 16.89 -18.62 -6.34
C LEU A 196 17.55 -18.78 -4.97
N ILE A 197 18.39 -17.83 -4.57
CA ILE A 197 19.08 -17.81 -3.27
C ILE A 197 19.64 -16.41 -2.98
N VAL A 198 19.68 -16.04 -1.70
CA VAL A 198 20.27 -14.82 -1.15
C VAL A 198 21.36 -15.22 -0.18
N TRP A 199 22.53 -14.60 -0.28
CA TRP A 199 23.66 -14.76 0.62
C TRP A 199 24.03 -13.45 1.29
N ALA A 200 24.32 -13.51 2.60
CA ALA A 200 24.93 -12.45 3.38
C ALA A 200 26.05 -13.06 4.23
N GLY A 201 27.31 -12.96 3.77
CA GLY A 201 28.42 -13.66 4.40
C GLY A 201 28.21 -15.18 4.39
N LYS A 202 28.13 -15.80 5.57
CA LYS A 202 27.85 -17.24 5.74
C LYS A 202 26.36 -17.57 5.89
N ALA A 203 25.49 -16.56 5.95
CA ALA A 203 24.06 -16.75 6.09
C ALA A 203 23.38 -16.79 4.71
N ALA A 204 22.43 -17.71 4.52
CA ALA A 204 21.67 -17.84 3.29
C ALA A 204 20.15 -17.93 3.50
N TYR A 205 19.40 -17.47 2.51
CA TYR A 205 17.95 -17.59 2.43
C TYR A 205 17.54 -18.01 1.01
N SER A 206 16.52 -18.85 0.90
CA SER A 206 15.86 -19.15 -0.36
C SER A 206 14.34 -19.17 -0.18
N PRO A 207 13.58 -18.52 -1.07
CA PRO A 207 12.12 -18.65 -1.08
C PRO A 207 11.67 -20.04 -1.55
N ASN A 208 12.53 -20.82 -2.23
CA ASN A 208 12.29 -22.21 -2.56
C ASN A 208 12.46 -23.10 -1.30
N PRO A 209 11.41 -23.82 -0.85
CA PRO A 209 11.49 -24.61 0.39
C PRO A 209 12.52 -25.73 0.36
N SER A 210 12.74 -26.37 -0.80
CA SER A 210 13.73 -27.45 -0.93
C SER A 210 15.15 -26.91 -0.78
N THR A 211 15.48 -25.80 -1.42
CA THR A 211 16.77 -25.13 -1.24
C THR A 211 16.92 -24.59 0.19
N GLN A 212 15.85 -24.09 0.79
CA GLN A 212 15.86 -23.64 2.18
C GLN A 212 16.17 -24.80 3.15
N SER A 213 15.62 -25.99 2.93
CA SER A 213 15.96 -27.18 3.72
C SER A 213 17.42 -27.60 3.56
N LEU A 214 18.00 -27.44 2.36
CA LEU A 214 19.42 -27.71 2.15
C LEU A 214 20.30 -26.73 2.93
N ILE A 215 19.98 -25.43 2.91
CA ILE A 215 20.67 -24.39 3.69
C ILE A 215 20.69 -24.75 5.19
N MET A 216 19.58 -25.24 5.73
CA MET A 216 19.47 -25.62 7.15
C MET A 216 20.38 -26.80 7.56
N THR A 217 20.82 -27.61 6.59
CA THR A 217 21.65 -28.79 6.83
C THR A 217 23.09 -28.63 6.35
N GLU A 218 23.41 -27.53 5.65
CA GLU A 218 24.71 -27.29 5.06
C GLU A 218 25.73 -26.93 6.17
N PRO A 219 26.87 -27.65 6.26
CA PRO A 219 27.92 -27.31 7.21
C PRO A 219 28.41 -25.86 7.03
N ASP A 220 28.73 -25.20 8.15
CA ASP A 220 29.27 -23.83 8.18
C ASP A 220 28.36 -22.74 7.54
N THR A 221 27.08 -23.05 7.31
CA THR A 221 26.08 -22.11 6.77
C THR A 221 25.02 -21.77 7.83
N GLU A 222 24.67 -20.49 7.91
CA GLU A 222 23.62 -19.99 8.80
C GLU A 222 22.33 -19.72 8.01
N VAL A 223 21.17 -19.80 8.68
CA VAL A 223 19.91 -19.36 8.07
C VAL A 223 19.80 -17.84 8.19
N LEU A 224 19.74 -17.16 7.05
CA LEU A 224 19.47 -15.72 7.00
C LEU A 224 17.99 -15.48 7.33
N THR A 225 17.73 -14.72 8.39
CA THR A 225 16.36 -14.39 8.85
C THR A 225 16.02 -12.91 8.73
N MET A 226 17.03 -12.04 8.69
CA MET A 226 16.91 -10.59 8.47
C MET A 226 18.22 -10.03 7.92
N ILE A 227 18.19 -8.82 7.35
CA ILE A 227 19.38 -8.13 6.84
C ILE A 227 19.48 -6.75 7.47
N HIS A 228 20.63 -6.47 8.09
CA HIS A 228 20.90 -5.17 8.71
C HIS A 228 21.41 -4.14 7.69
N PRO A 229 21.18 -2.83 7.91
CA PRO A 229 21.79 -1.79 7.10
C PRO A 229 23.32 -1.92 7.01
N GLY A 230 23.88 -1.61 5.85
CA GLY A 230 25.30 -1.76 5.53
C GLY A 230 25.73 -3.16 5.08
N THR A 231 24.83 -4.15 5.13
CA THR A 231 25.16 -5.53 4.72
C THR A 231 25.28 -5.64 3.20
N GLU A 232 26.39 -6.20 2.72
CA GLU A 232 26.51 -6.64 1.34
C GLU A 232 25.83 -8.01 1.18
N ILE A 233 24.94 -8.11 0.19
CA ILE A 233 24.28 -9.36 -0.17
C ILE A 233 24.55 -9.75 -1.62
N TRP A 234 24.56 -11.06 -1.87
CA TRP A 234 24.59 -11.64 -3.21
C TRP A 234 23.28 -12.37 -3.47
N VAL A 235 22.56 -11.95 -4.50
CA VAL A 235 21.26 -12.51 -4.87
C VAL A 235 21.37 -13.14 -6.24
N LYS A 236 20.95 -14.40 -6.35
CA LYS A 236 20.81 -15.07 -7.64
C LYS A 236 19.36 -15.01 -8.09
N TYR A 237 19.09 -14.35 -9.21
CA TYR A 237 17.80 -14.39 -9.91
C TYR A 237 17.88 -15.32 -11.12
#